data_AF-A0ABD8B330-F1
#
_entry.id   AF-A0ABD8B330-F1
#
_cell.length_a   1.000
_cell.length_b   1.000
_cell.length_c   1.000
_cell.angle_alpha   90.00
_cell.angle_beta   90.00
_cell.angle_gamma   90.00
#
_symmetry.space_group_name_H-M   'P 1'
#
loop_
_entity.id
_entity.type
_entity.pdbx_description
1 polymer ?
#
loop_
_entity_poly.entity_id
_entity_poly.type
_entity_poly.pdbx_seq_one_letter_code
_entity_poly.pdbx_strand_id
1 'polypeptide(L)'
;MNMDTENRREVIFGRLLSIANVLSDKVFEKGKPIAHSYLDKIQKKPFETLVKIHQDLLDYAYKFGPNELTLMDMMGELINELSIEDAENDTPLKDNYLLSYYSQNHSLRALDQIMGTQEASQLWGYTSQDHVKRLCREGKVKCVQIGNTWVLDRNQPNPRQKK
;
A
#
# COMPACT_ATOMS: atom_id res chain seq x y z
N MET A 1 6.74 -13.23 -25.84
CA MET A 1 5.40 -13.66 -25.40
C MET A 1 4.95 -12.63 -24.36
N ASN A 2 3.99 -11.76 -24.72
CA ASN A 2 3.53 -10.69 -23.83
C ASN A 2 2.71 -11.32 -22.72
N MET A 3 3.30 -11.49 -21.54
CA MET A 3 2.63 -12.07 -20.35
C MET A 3 1.50 -11.18 -19.79
N ASP A 4 1.32 -9.98 -20.33
CA ASP A 4 0.40 -8.95 -19.81
C ASP A 4 -1.09 -9.22 -20.07
N THR A 5 -1.46 -10.04 -21.06
CA THR A 5 -2.88 -10.31 -21.35
C THR A 5 -3.40 -11.61 -20.72
N GLU A 6 -2.59 -12.67 -20.67
CA GLU A 6 -3.05 -14.01 -20.29
C GLU A 6 -3.30 -14.19 -18.78
N ASN A 7 -2.67 -13.35 -17.94
CA ASN A 7 -2.81 -13.40 -16.48
C ASN A 7 -3.24 -12.06 -15.88
N ARG A 8 -3.81 -11.18 -16.70
CA ARG A 8 -4.17 -9.81 -16.29
C ARG A 8 -5.07 -9.83 -15.05
N ARG A 9 -6.04 -10.73 -15.02
CA ARG A 9 -6.99 -10.92 -13.92
C ARG A 9 -6.27 -11.28 -12.61
N GLU A 10 -5.42 -12.31 -12.63
CA GLU A 10 -4.65 -12.74 -11.46
C GLU A 10 -3.72 -11.65 -10.96
N VAL A 11 -3.13 -10.88 -11.89
CA VAL A 11 -2.31 -9.72 -11.56
C VAL A 11 -3.13 -8.64 -10.84
N ILE A 12 -4.30 -8.29 -11.37
CA ILE A 12 -5.19 -7.28 -10.77
C ILE A 12 -5.63 -7.71 -9.37
N PHE A 13 -6.13 -8.95 -9.19
CA PHE A 13 -6.56 -9.43 -7.88
C PHE A 13 -5.41 -9.51 -6.87
N GLY A 14 -4.21 -9.92 -7.31
CA GLY A 14 -3.02 -9.87 -6.46
C GLY A 14 -2.69 -8.45 -5.98
N ARG A 15 -2.76 -7.46 -6.87
CA ARG A 15 -2.52 -6.04 -6.54
C ARG A 15 -3.61 -5.46 -5.64
N LEU A 16 -4.88 -5.76 -5.90
CA LEU A 16 -6.01 -5.36 -5.05
C LEU A 16 -5.87 -5.90 -3.63
N LEU A 17 -5.53 -7.18 -3.47
CA LEU A 17 -5.31 -7.78 -2.16
C LEU A 17 -4.14 -7.12 -1.42
N SER A 18 -3.08 -6.76 -2.14
CA SER A 18 -1.92 -6.07 -1.58
C SER A 18 -2.28 -4.69 -1.04
N ILE A 19 -3.03 -3.89 -1.82
CA ILE A 19 -3.48 -2.57 -1.39
C ILE A 19 -4.42 -2.69 -0.19
N ALA A 20 -5.41 -3.59 -0.26
CA ALA A 20 -6.34 -3.83 0.84
C ALA A 20 -5.62 -4.25 2.13
N ASN A 21 -4.58 -5.08 2.01
CA ASN A 21 -3.76 -5.49 3.14
C ASN A 21 -3.04 -4.31 3.79
N VAL A 22 -2.36 -3.48 3.00
CA VAL A 22 -1.67 -2.27 3.49
C VAL A 22 -2.65 -1.29 4.10
N LEU A 23 -3.79 -1.06 3.46
CA LEU A 23 -4.82 -0.17 3.98
C LEU A 23 -5.41 -0.70 5.30
N SER A 24 -5.67 -2.01 5.39
CA SER A 24 -6.16 -2.63 6.63
C SER A 24 -5.17 -2.49 7.78
N ASP A 25 -3.87 -2.66 7.53
CA ASP A 25 -2.81 -2.48 8.54
C ASP A 25 -2.77 -1.05 9.10
N LYS A 26 -3.14 -0.06 8.28
CA LYS A 26 -3.15 1.36 8.67
C LYS A 26 -4.37 1.73 9.52
N VAL A 27 -5.54 1.15 9.23
CA VAL A 27 -6.83 1.65 9.76
C VAL A 27 -7.46 0.72 10.79
N PHE A 28 -7.12 -0.57 10.79
CA PHE A 28 -7.68 -1.53 11.73
C PHE A 28 -6.98 -1.43 13.09
N GLU A 29 -7.75 -1.50 14.16
CA GLU A 29 -7.20 -1.56 15.52
C GLU A 29 -6.50 -2.90 15.72
N LYS A 30 -5.30 -2.89 16.33
CA LYS A 30 -4.40 -4.04 16.51
C LYS A 30 -5.15 -5.37 16.60
N GLY A 31 -5.15 -6.15 15.51
CA GLY A 31 -5.92 -7.39 15.52
C GLY A 31 -5.80 -8.32 14.32
N LYS A 32 -6.08 -7.88 13.08
CA LYS A 32 -6.13 -8.81 11.93
C LYS A 32 -5.82 -8.12 10.59
N PRO A 33 -4.61 -8.28 10.02
CA PRO A 33 -4.37 -7.95 8.62
C PRO A 33 -5.34 -8.74 7.74
N ILE A 34 -6.01 -8.07 6.80
CA ILE A 34 -6.98 -8.70 5.89
C ILE A 34 -6.34 -9.85 5.11
N ALA A 35 -5.08 -9.71 4.66
CA ALA A 35 -4.51 -10.67 3.73
C ALA A 35 -4.56 -12.13 4.22
N HIS A 36 -4.13 -12.40 5.46
CA HIS A 36 -4.10 -13.80 5.93
C HIS A 36 -5.50 -14.42 6.02
N SER A 37 -6.53 -13.65 6.37
CA SER A 37 -7.90 -14.16 6.44
C SER A 37 -8.60 -14.31 5.09
N TYR A 38 -8.06 -13.67 4.04
CA TYR A 38 -8.71 -13.59 2.74
C TYR A 38 -7.92 -14.23 1.60
N LEU A 39 -6.64 -14.60 1.76
CA LEU A 39 -5.84 -15.28 0.72
C LEU A 39 -6.54 -16.53 0.18
N ASP A 40 -7.00 -17.42 1.05
CA ASP A 40 -7.71 -18.64 0.66
C ASP A 40 -9.10 -18.36 0.06
N LYS A 41 -9.76 -17.29 0.53
CA LYS A 41 -11.12 -16.94 0.10
C LYS A 41 -11.11 -16.27 -1.26
N ILE A 42 -10.20 -15.33 -1.49
CA ILE A 42 -10.07 -14.60 -2.75
C ILE A 42 -9.57 -15.51 -3.87
N GLN A 43 -8.77 -16.54 -3.55
CA GLN A 43 -8.43 -17.56 -4.54
C GLN A 43 -9.67 -18.33 -5.00
N LYS A 44 -10.57 -18.68 -4.09
CA LYS A 44 -11.77 -19.50 -4.39
C LYS A 44 -12.93 -18.69 -4.97
N LYS A 45 -13.10 -17.46 -4.50
CA LYS A 45 -14.22 -16.56 -4.77
C LYS A 45 -13.75 -15.10 -4.84
N PRO A 46 -12.99 -14.72 -5.87
CA PRO A 46 -12.26 -13.46 -5.93
C PRO A 46 -13.13 -12.21 -5.84
N PHE A 47 -14.21 -12.11 -6.62
CA PHE A 47 -15.07 -10.94 -6.65
C PHE A 47 -15.96 -10.85 -5.41
N GLU A 48 -16.58 -11.94 -4.98
CA GLU A 48 -17.36 -11.98 -3.73
C GLU A 48 -16.47 -11.56 -2.54
N THR A 49 -15.23 -12.07 -2.50
CA THR A 49 -14.27 -11.71 -1.47
C THR A 49 -13.84 -10.24 -1.58
N LEU A 50 -13.59 -9.72 -2.79
CA LEU A 50 -13.22 -8.32 -3.00
C LEU A 50 -14.31 -7.36 -2.51
N VAL A 51 -15.58 -7.65 -2.80
CA VAL A 51 -16.72 -6.85 -2.30
C VAL A 51 -16.72 -6.84 -0.77
N LYS A 52 -16.50 -8.00 -0.14
CA LYS A 52 -16.46 -8.09 1.32
C LYS A 52 -15.29 -7.30 1.92
N ILE A 53 -14.10 -7.40 1.32
CA ILE A 53 -12.93 -6.60 1.70
C ILE A 53 -13.23 -5.11 1.61
N HIS A 54 -13.82 -4.66 0.50
CA HIS A 54 -14.16 -3.26 0.29
C HIS A 54 -15.16 -2.74 1.34
N GLN A 55 -16.19 -3.53 1.66
CA GLN A 55 -17.14 -3.21 2.75
C GLN A 55 -16.43 -3.09 4.10
N ASP A 56 -15.60 -4.07 4.46
CA ASP A 56 -14.86 -4.07 5.72
C ASP A 56 -13.91 -2.86 5.83
N LEU A 57 -13.34 -2.37 4.72
CA LEU A 57 -12.51 -1.17 4.70
C LEU A 57 -13.33 0.10 4.91
N LEU A 58 -14.50 0.21 4.28
CA LEU A 58 -15.38 1.38 4.42
C LEU A 58 -15.92 1.57 5.84
N ASP A 59 -16.06 0.51 6.61
CA ASP A 59 -16.40 0.60 8.04
C ASP A 59 -15.38 1.44 8.84
N TYR A 60 -14.16 1.59 8.32
CA TYR A 60 -13.07 2.41 8.90
C TYR A 60 -12.78 3.68 8.12
N ALA A 61 -13.63 4.07 7.15
CA ALA A 61 -13.41 5.24 6.29
C ALA A 61 -13.21 6.56 7.08
N TYR A 62 -13.80 6.67 8.28
CA TYR A 62 -13.61 7.82 9.17
C TYR A 62 -12.16 8.00 9.66
N LYS A 63 -11.31 6.97 9.53
CA LYS A 63 -9.87 7.04 9.84
C LYS A 63 -9.01 7.35 8.63
N PHE A 64 -9.58 7.47 7.43
CA PHE A 64 -8.79 7.64 6.21
C PHE A 64 -8.20 9.05 6.15
N GLY A 65 -6.87 9.12 6.11
CA GLY A 65 -6.13 10.31 5.74
C GLY A 65 -5.85 10.35 4.24
N PRO A 66 -5.08 11.34 3.77
CA PRO A 66 -4.72 11.48 2.35
C PRO A 66 -4.07 10.24 1.74
N ASN A 67 -3.26 9.52 2.51
CA ASN A 67 -2.57 8.31 2.05
C ASN A 67 -3.55 7.14 1.90
N GLU A 68 -4.46 6.96 2.85
CA GLU A 68 -5.49 5.93 2.81
C GLU A 68 -6.48 6.16 1.66
N LEU A 69 -6.86 7.42 1.42
CA LEU A 69 -7.67 7.80 0.26
C LEU A 69 -6.96 7.49 -1.07
N THR A 70 -5.66 7.77 -1.15
CA THR A 70 -4.86 7.41 -2.33
C THR A 70 -4.85 5.90 -2.57
N LEU A 71 -4.72 5.09 -1.52
CA LEU A 71 -4.80 3.63 -1.65
C LEU A 71 -6.19 3.17 -2.12
N MET A 72 -7.27 3.79 -1.63
CA MET A 72 -8.63 3.52 -2.11
C MET A 72 -8.82 3.89 -3.59
N ASP A 73 -8.29 5.03 -4.02
CA ASP A 73 -8.36 5.47 -5.42
C ASP A 73 -7.62 4.47 -6.33
N MET A 74 -6.43 4.01 -5.92
CA MET A 74 -5.69 2.96 -6.63
C MET A 74 -6.46 1.63 -6.71
N MET A 75 -7.24 1.27 -5.67
CA MET A 75 -8.15 0.12 -5.74
C MET A 75 -9.24 0.34 -6.78
N GLY A 76 -9.82 1.54 -6.82
CA GLY A 76 -10.86 1.90 -7.80
C GLY A 76 -10.36 1.82 -9.25
N GLU A 77 -9.15 2.32 -9.51
CA GLU A 77 -8.50 2.23 -10.83
C GLU A 77 -8.33 0.77 -11.28
N LEU A 78 -7.84 -0.10 -10.38
CA LEU A 78 -7.67 -1.52 -10.66
C LEU A 78 -8.99 -2.27 -10.85
N ILE A 79 -10.03 -1.91 -10.10
CA ILE A 79 -11.37 -2.49 -10.26
C ILE A 79 -11.93 -2.11 -11.63
N ASN A 80 -11.72 -0.87 -12.08
CA ASN A 80 -12.16 -0.40 -13.40
C ASN A 80 -11.44 -1.09 -14.57
N GLU A 81 -10.34 -1.80 -14.30
CA GLU A 81 -9.66 -2.65 -15.27
C GLU A 81 -10.26 -4.05 -15.42
N LEU A 82 -11.09 -4.48 -14.46
CA LEU A 82 -11.79 -5.78 -14.50
C LEU A 82 -12.97 -5.73 -15.47
N SER A 83 -13.29 -6.88 -16.07
CA SER A 83 -14.49 -7.02 -16.91
C SER A 83 -15.72 -7.33 -16.07
N ILE A 84 -16.92 -7.07 -16.60
CA ILE A 84 -18.19 -7.50 -15.96
C ILE A 84 -18.22 -9.03 -15.82
N GLU A 85 -17.64 -9.75 -16.78
CA GLU A 85 -17.57 -11.21 -16.75
C GLU A 85 -16.75 -11.73 -15.55
N ASP A 86 -15.69 -11.02 -15.17
CA ASP A 86 -14.91 -11.35 -13.96
C ASP A 86 -15.75 -11.24 -12.68
N ALA A 87 -16.72 -10.33 -12.67
CA ALA A 87 -17.64 -10.13 -11.56
C ALA A 87 -18.76 -11.17 -11.52
N GLU A 88 -19.31 -11.53 -12.68
CA GLU A 88 -20.44 -12.46 -12.78
C GLU A 88 -20.03 -13.93 -12.58
N ASN A 89 -18.86 -14.33 -13.10
CA ASN A 89 -18.45 -15.73 -13.12
C ASN A 89 -17.65 -16.17 -11.88
N ASP A 90 -17.13 -15.21 -11.10
CA ASP A 90 -16.37 -15.40 -9.84
C ASP A 90 -15.41 -16.62 -9.85
N THR A 91 -14.76 -16.85 -11.00
CA THR A 91 -13.97 -18.06 -11.22
C THR A 91 -12.75 -18.08 -10.31
N PRO A 92 -12.33 -19.25 -9.78
CA PRO A 92 -11.14 -19.30 -8.94
C PRO A 92 -9.90 -18.71 -9.62
N LEU A 93 -9.07 -18.00 -8.86
CA LEU A 93 -7.79 -17.48 -9.34
C LEU A 93 -6.78 -18.62 -9.48
N LYS A 94 -5.91 -18.51 -10.47
CA LYS A 94 -4.69 -19.34 -10.54
C LYS A 94 -3.68 -18.85 -9.50
N ASP A 95 -2.82 -19.74 -9.02
CA ASP A 95 -1.85 -19.48 -7.95
C ASP A 95 -0.86 -18.33 -8.23
N ASN A 96 -0.65 -17.97 -9.49
CA ASN A 96 0.25 -16.87 -9.87
C ASN A 96 -0.21 -15.48 -9.41
N TYR A 97 -1.46 -15.32 -8.93
CA TYR A 97 -1.90 -14.08 -8.24
C TYR A 97 -1.02 -13.72 -7.03
N LEU A 98 -0.44 -14.74 -6.36
CA LEU A 98 0.45 -14.55 -5.22
C LEU A 98 1.72 -13.75 -5.59
N LEU A 99 2.23 -13.90 -6.81
CA LEU A 99 3.42 -13.18 -7.27
C LEU A 99 3.16 -11.67 -7.28
N SER A 100 2.03 -11.26 -7.84
CA SER A 100 1.60 -9.86 -7.86
C SER A 100 1.28 -9.34 -6.46
N TYR A 101 0.65 -10.16 -5.61
CA TYR A 101 0.40 -9.81 -4.22
C TYR A 101 1.70 -9.52 -3.45
N TYR A 102 2.65 -10.47 -3.41
CA TYR A 102 3.87 -10.30 -2.61
C TYR A 102 4.80 -9.21 -3.16
N SER A 103 4.96 -9.09 -4.48
CA SER A 103 5.79 -8.04 -5.09
C SER A 103 5.23 -6.64 -4.84
N GLN A 104 3.93 -6.43 -5.03
CA GLN A 104 3.26 -5.16 -4.76
C GLN A 104 3.25 -4.87 -3.26
N ASN A 105 2.97 -5.85 -2.40
CA ASN A 105 2.88 -5.65 -0.95
C ASN A 105 4.25 -5.30 -0.35
N HIS A 106 5.31 -5.95 -0.81
CA HIS A 106 6.68 -5.56 -0.47
C HIS A 106 6.98 -4.13 -0.92
N SER A 107 6.58 -3.75 -2.13
CA SER A 107 6.81 -2.41 -2.68
C SER A 107 6.04 -1.33 -1.92
N LEU A 108 4.74 -1.51 -1.69
CA LEU A 108 3.90 -0.55 -0.95
C LEU A 108 4.35 -0.39 0.51
N ARG A 109 4.70 -1.48 1.19
CA ARG A 109 5.23 -1.41 2.55
C ARG A 109 6.62 -0.78 2.60
N ALA A 110 7.45 -0.99 1.57
CA ALA A 110 8.72 -0.28 1.46
C ALA A 110 8.51 1.23 1.23
N LEU A 111 7.50 1.63 0.45
CA LEU A 111 7.10 3.04 0.30
C LEU A 111 6.64 3.64 1.64
N ASP A 112 5.92 2.88 2.47
CA ASP A 112 5.52 3.29 3.81
C ASP A 112 6.69 3.45 4.79
N GLN A 113 7.79 2.73 4.55
CA GLN A 113 9.03 2.85 5.33
C GLN A 113 9.92 3.99 4.86
N ILE A 114 9.56 4.67 3.79
CA ILE A 114 10.29 5.84 3.32
C ILE A 114 9.42 7.08 3.36
N MET A 115 10.04 8.24 3.51
CA MET A 115 9.34 9.53 3.49
C MET A 115 10.19 10.57 2.79
N GLY A 116 9.53 11.53 2.15
CA GLY A 116 10.20 12.70 1.59
C GLY A 116 10.57 13.73 2.66
N THR A 117 11.42 14.69 2.34
CA THR A 117 11.84 15.74 3.28
C THR A 117 10.71 16.65 3.75
N GLN A 118 9.67 16.84 2.94
CA GLN A 118 8.48 17.62 3.31
C GLN A 118 7.66 16.89 4.37
N GLU A 119 7.40 15.61 4.15
CA GLU A 119 6.66 14.77 5.07
C GLU A 119 7.41 14.60 6.40
N ALA A 120 8.71 14.34 6.35
CA ALA A 120 9.58 14.31 7.53
C ALA A 120 9.55 15.63 8.31
N SER A 121 9.47 16.78 7.62
CA SER A 121 9.37 18.09 8.27
C SER A 121 8.09 18.20 9.09
N GLN A 122 6.96 17.81 8.51
CA GLN A 122 5.67 17.82 9.19
C GLN A 122 5.66 16.84 10.37
N LEU A 123 6.13 15.61 10.14
CA LEU A 123 6.17 14.56 11.16
C LEU A 123 7.05 14.94 12.35
N TRP A 124 8.19 15.59 12.11
CA TRP A 124 9.15 15.95 13.16
C TRP A 124 8.94 17.35 13.76
N GLY A 125 7.91 18.08 13.31
CA GLY A 125 7.58 19.42 13.79
C GLY A 125 8.62 20.48 13.38
N TYR A 126 9.22 20.34 12.20
CA TYR A 126 10.04 21.36 11.57
C TYR A 126 9.20 22.28 10.68
N THR A 127 9.55 23.57 10.66
CA THR A 127 8.85 24.59 9.86
C THR A 127 9.10 24.46 8.36
N SER A 128 10.20 23.83 7.95
CA SER A 128 10.51 23.63 6.53
C SER A 128 11.31 22.34 6.25
N GLN A 129 11.09 21.80 5.05
CA GLN A 129 11.83 20.65 4.52
C GLN A 129 13.34 20.89 4.38
N ASP A 130 13.78 22.15 4.29
CA ASP A 130 15.21 22.47 4.15
C ASP A 130 15.99 22.11 5.40
N HIS A 131 15.33 22.15 6.57
CA HIS A 131 15.94 21.65 7.80
C HIS A 131 16.23 20.15 7.70
N VAL A 132 15.30 19.38 7.15
CA VAL A 132 15.45 17.94 6.93
C VAL A 132 16.54 17.66 5.87
N LYS A 133 16.56 18.41 4.76
CA LYS A 133 17.63 18.30 3.75
C LYS A 133 19.02 18.56 4.34
N ARG A 134 19.13 19.55 5.23
CA ARG A 134 20.39 19.83 5.95
C ARG A 134 20.79 18.66 6.85
N LEU A 135 19.87 18.07 7.60
CA LEU A 135 20.14 16.88 8.43
C LEU A 135 20.65 15.70 7.59
N CYS A 136 20.08 15.51 6.40
CA CYS A 136 20.54 14.51 5.44
C CYS A 136 21.97 14.75 4.97
N ARG A 137 22.29 15.98 4.54
CA ARG A 137 23.65 16.37 4.13
C ARG A 137 24.68 16.20 5.26
N GLU A 138 24.26 16.45 6.50
CA GLU A 138 25.09 16.31 7.70
C GLU A 138 25.17 14.86 8.22
N GLY A 139 24.50 13.90 7.59
CA GLY A 139 24.50 12.50 8.01
C GLY A 139 23.84 12.25 9.37
N LYS A 140 22.99 13.17 9.84
CA LYS A 140 22.34 13.11 11.17
C LYS A 140 21.08 12.25 11.20
N VAL A 141 20.62 11.82 10.02
CA VAL A 141 19.43 10.99 9.79
C VAL A 141 19.76 9.93 8.74
N LYS A 142 19.13 8.77 8.83
CA LYS A 142 19.16 7.72 7.81
C LYS A 142 18.41 8.19 6.59
N CYS A 143 19.13 8.54 5.53
CA CYS A 143 18.52 8.89 4.26
C CYS A 143 19.44 8.60 3.08
N VAL A 144 18.83 8.52 1.90
CA VAL A 144 19.49 8.31 0.62
C VAL A 144 19.04 9.39 -0.36
N GLN A 145 19.94 9.81 -1.24
CA GLN A 145 19.61 10.72 -2.33
C GLN A 145 19.35 9.89 -3.59
N ILE A 146 18.16 10.04 -4.18
CA ILE A 146 17.76 9.39 -5.43
C ILE A 146 17.55 10.51 -6.46
N GLY A 147 18.52 10.67 -7.37
CA GLY A 147 18.57 11.84 -8.26
C GLY A 147 18.72 13.15 -7.48
N ASN A 148 17.70 14.02 -7.56
CA ASN A 148 17.66 15.30 -6.85
C ASN A 148 16.79 15.26 -5.57
N THR A 149 16.20 14.11 -5.24
CA THR A 149 15.27 13.98 -4.12
C THR A 149 15.91 13.22 -2.96
N TRP A 150 15.74 13.76 -1.75
CA TRP A 150 16.12 13.07 -0.51
C TRP A 150 14.97 12.23 0.00
N VAL A 151 15.27 10.98 0.34
CA VAL A 151 14.34 9.99 0.85
C VAL A 151 14.86 9.47 2.17
N LEU A 152 14.04 9.48 3.21
CA LEU A 152 14.39 9.12 4.58
C LEU A 152 13.69 7.83 5.00
N ASP A 153 14.32 7.03 5.87
CA ASP A 153 13.61 5.98 6.61
C ASP A 153 12.56 6.64 7.53
N ARG A 154 11.27 6.36 7.31
CA ARG A 154 10.17 6.94 8.07
C ARG A 154 10.22 6.56 9.56
N ASN A 155 10.74 5.38 9.88
CA ASN A 155 10.70 4.81 11.23
C ASN A 155 11.88 5.22 12.11
N GLN A 156 12.82 6.01 11.58
CA GLN A 156 13.94 6.50 12.36
C GLN A 156 13.50 7.53 13.42
N PRO A 157 14.20 7.63 14.56
CA PRO A 157 13.83 8.56 15.62
C PRO A 157 13.94 10.03 15.17
N ASN A 158 13.06 10.88 15.68
CA ASN A 158 13.14 12.33 15.48
C ASN A 158 14.46 12.86 16.08
N PRO A 159 15.34 13.52 15.31
CA PRO A 159 16.62 14.05 15.80
C PRO A 159 16.51 15.08 16.93
N ARG A 160 15.35 15.71 17.12
CA ARG A 160 15.08 16.63 18.25
C ARG A 160 14.89 15.90 19.57
N GLN A 161 14.39 14.66 19.52
CA GLN A 161 14.13 13.84 20.70
C GLN A 161 15.34 12.95 20.95
N LYS A 162 16.39 13.52 21.56
CA LYS A 162 17.44 12.69 22.16
C LYS A 162 16.87 12.01 23.40
N LYS A 163 17.05 10.69 23.52
CA LYS A 163 17.13 10.05 24.84
C LYS A 163 18.37 10.54 25.57
#